data_AF-A0A949ZXR4-F1
#
_entry.id   AF-A0A949ZXR4-F1
#
_cell.length_a   1.000
_cell.length_b   1.000
_cell.length_c   1.000
_cell.angle_alpha   90.00
_cell.angle_beta   90.00
_cell.angle_gamma   90.00
#
_symmetry.space_group_name_H-M   'P 1'
#
loop_
_entity.id
_entity.type
_entity.pdbx_description
1 polymer ?
#
loop_
_entity_poly.entity_id
_entity_poly.type
_entity_poly.pdbx_seq_one_letter_code
_entity_poly.pdbx_strand_id
1 'polypeptide(L)'
;MHRQSLKAALLCSAFLAFATAASASARDELIDQIIDTAGRPAAVSADSENVTKTLAAARAANPSVDQSTWEQVRRETAAALTSINSGSESPFVLQYQAALAQFSDLELQNLLEALRNPLLVKLREALRSNANIYKKTFMPNVLRINSDVNQILQNHSLKPTGP
;
A
#
# COMPACT_ATOMS: atom_id res chain seq x y z
N MET A 1 -12.20 -48.98 32.02
CA MET A 1 -11.94 -47.55 32.30
C MET A 1 -11.26 -46.77 31.16
N HIS A 2 -10.85 -47.37 30.03
CA HIS A 2 -10.12 -46.65 28.95
C HIS A 2 -10.95 -45.82 27.95
N ARG A 3 -12.29 -45.92 27.93
CA ARG A 3 -13.11 -45.19 26.94
C ARG A 3 -13.43 -43.73 27.31
N GLN A 4 -13.27 -43.34 28.58
CA GLN A 4 -13.55 -41.98 29.04
C GLN A 4 -12.37 -41.02 28.80
N SER A 5 -11.12 -41.50 28.84
CA SER A 5 -9.93 -40.65 28.59
C SER A 5 -9.81 -40.22 27.12
N LEU A 6 -10.23 -41.08 26.18
CA LEU A 6 -10.22 -40.78 24.74
C LEU A 6 -11.21 -39.68 24.35
N LYS A 7 -12.38 -39.62 25.01
CA LYS A 7 -13.38 -38.57 24.78
C LYS A 7 -12.94 -37.21 25.33
N ALA A 8 -12.26 -37.21 26.48
CA ALA A 8 -11.71 -35.99 27.08
C ALA A 8 -10.55 -35.41 26.24
N ALA A 9 -9.69 -36.27 25.68
CA ALA A 9 -8.61 -35.83 24.81
C ALA A 9 -9.13 -35.17 23.51
N LEU A 10 -10.14 -35.76 22.87
CA LEU A 10 -10.77 -35.21 21.65
C LEU A 10 -11.45 -33.85 21.88
N LEU A 11 -12.10 -33.66 23.03
CA LEU A 11 -12.72 -32.39 23.40
C LEU A 11 -11.66 -31.30 23.67
N CYS A 12 -10.57 -31.62 24.37
CA CYS A 12 -9.48 -30.68 24.58
C CYS A 12 -8.78 -30.28 23.26
N SER A 13 -8.57 -31.23 22.34
CA SER A 13 -7.97 -30.93 21.03
C SER A 13 -8.85 -30.03 20.17
N ALA A 14 -10.17 -30.25 20.18
CA ALA A 14 -11.11 -29.41 19.45
C ALA A 14 -11.19 -27.98 20.03
N PHE A 15 -11.14 -27.85 21.36
CA PHE A 15 -11.14 -26.54 22.02
C PHE A 15 -9.86 -25.75 21.77
N LEU A 16 -8.70 -26.43 21.76
CA LEU A 16 -7.41 -25.82 21.42
C LEU A 16 -7.36 -25.37 19.97
N ALA A 17 -7.87 -26.17 19.03
CA ALA A 17 -7.95 -25.79 17.61
C ALA A 17 -8.85 -24.56 17.38
N PHE A 18 -9.99 -24.48 18.07
CA PHE A 18 -10.88 -23.32 18.00
C PHE A 18 -10.25 -22.06 18.62
N ALA A 19 -9.57 -22.19 19.76
CA ALA A 19 -8.88 -21.08 20.39
C ALA A 19 -7.75 -20.52 19.51
N THR A 20 -7.01 -21.40 18.82
CA THR A 20 -5.96 -20.96 17.88
C THR A 20 -6.52 -20.27 16.64
N ALA A 21 -7.65 -20.74 16.10
CA ALA A 21 -8.28 -20.13 14.92
C ALA A 21 -8.92 -18.77 15.24
N ALA A 22 -9.58 -18.63 16.38
CA ALA A 22 -10.14 -17.37 16.83
C ALA A 22 -9.04 -16.32 17.11
N SER A 23 -7.94 -16.74 17.72
CA SER A 23 -6.77 -15.88 17.96
C SER A 23 -6.12 -15.40 16.66
N ALA A 24 -5.94 -16.30 15.68
CA ALA A 24 -5.44 -15.93 14.36
C ALA A 24 -6.33 -14.90 13.67
N SER A 25 -7.66 -15.08 13.72
CA SER A 25 -8.60 -14.12 13.11
C SER A 25 -8.55 -12.72 13.76
N ALA A 26 -8.40 -12.65 15.08
CA ALA A 26 -8.31 -11.38 15.80
C ALA A 26 -6.99 -10.66 15.52
N ARG A 27 -5.90 -11.41 15.37
CA ARG A 27 -4.60 -10.87 15.00
C ARG A 27 -4.59 -10.34 13.57
N ASP A 28 -5.17 -11.07 12.62
CA ASP A 28 -5.27 -10.64 11.23
C ASP A 28 -6.10 -9.35 11.11
N GLU A 29 -7.23 -9.26 11.82
CA GLU A 29 -8.05 -8.05 11.88
C GLU A 29 -7.29 -6.86 12.49
N LEU A 30 -6.46 -7.11 13.51
CA LEU A 30 -5.62 -6.07 14.11
C LEU A 30 -4.54 -5.56 13.14
N ILE A 31 -3.92 -6.47 12.38
CA ILE A 31 -2.95 -6.12 11.33
C ILE A 31 -3.63 -5.28 10.24
N ASP A 32 -4.82 -5.67 9.78
CA ASP A 32 -5.56 -4.91 8.78
C ASP A 32 -5.92 -3.50 9.28
N GLN A 33 -6.35 -3.37 10.54
CA GLN A 33 -6.59 -2.07 11.17
C GLN A 33 -5.33 -1.20 11.22
N ILE A 34 -4.15 -1.80 11.49
CA ILE A 34 -2.88 -1.08 11.50
C ILE A 34 -2.54 -0.61 10.09
N ILE A 35 -2.71 -1.44 9.06
CA ILE A 35 -2.43 -1.10 7.66
C ILE A 35 -3.33 0.05 7.20
N ASP A 36 -4.63 -0.04 7.52
CA ASP A 36 -5.62 1.00 7.20
C ASP A 36 -5.29 2.30 7.93
N THR A 37 -4.97 2.21 9.22
CA THR A 37 -4.63 3.38 10.03
C THR A 37 -3.35 4.00 9.50
N ALA A 38 -2.26 3.23 9.34
CA ALA A 38 -0.95 3.70 8.84
C ALA A 38 -1.10 4.44 7.50
N GLY A 39 -1.98 3.91 6.65
CA GLY A 39 -2.49 4.65 5.51
C GLY A 39 -2.21 3.98 4.19
N ARG A 40 -3.19 3.22 3.70
CA ARG A 40 -3.14 2.69 2.34
C ARG A 40 -2.94 3.80 1.31
N PRO A 41 -2.26 3.50 0.18
CA PRO A 41 -2.24 4.39 -0.96
C PRO A 41 -3.66 4.85 -1.32
N ALA A 42 -3.82 6.14 -1.58
CA ALA A 42 -5.10 6.71 -1.94
C ALA A 42 -5.65 6.04 -3.22
N ALA A 43 -6.97 5.92 -3.30
CA ALA A 43 -7.63 5.46 -4.51
C ALA A 43 -7.23 6.34 -5.70
N VAL A 44 -6.95 5.70 -6.82
CA VAL A 44 -6.61 6.39 -8.07
C VAL A 44 -7.89 6.96 -8.65
N SER A 45 -7.94 8.27 -8.91
CA SER A 45 -9.06 8.89 -9.61
C SER A 45 -9.07 8.53 -11.10
N ALA A 46 -10.26 8.35 -11.67
CA ALA A 46 -10.46 8.16 -13.11
C ALA A 46 -9.95 9.33 -13.96
N ASP A 47 -9.91 10.53 -13.38
CA ASP A 47 -9.38 11.74 -14.02
C ASP A 47 -7.90 12.01 -13.67
N SER A 48 -7.24 11.05 -13.01
CA SER A 48 -5.81 11.21 -12.68
C SER A 48 -4.94 11.19 -13.93
N GLU A 49 -3.81 11.91 -13.84
CA GLU A 49 -2.78 11.90 -14.88
C GLU A 49 -2.24 10.49 -15.15
N ASN A 50 -2.19 9.64 -14.11
CA ASN A 50 -1.77 8.25 -14.23
C ASN A 50 -2.71 7.47 -15.16
N VAL A 51 -4.03 7.55 -14.95
CA VAL A 51 -5.02 6.89 -15.82
C VAL A 51 -4.93 7.44 -17.24
N THR A 52 -4.78 8.75 -17.39
CA THR A 52 -4.61 9.40 -18.70
C THR A 52 -3.37 8.88 -19.44
N LYS A 53 -2.23 8.79 -18.77
CA LYS A 53 -0.98 8.26 -19.34
C LYS A 53 -1.09 6.78 -19.70
N THR A 54 -1.69 5.97 -18.83
CA THR A 54 -1.92 4.54 -19.08
C THR A 54 -2.76 4.31 -20.34
N LEU A 55 -3.77 5.14 -20.58
CA LEU A 55 -4.71 4.95 -21.68
C LEU A 55 -4.31 5.67 -22.98
N ALA A 56 -3.27 6.51 -22.97
CA ALA A 56 -2.93 7.37 -24.11
C ALA A 56 -2.70 6.60 -25.41
N ALA A 57 -1.91 5.52 -25.38
CA ALA A 57 -1.63 4.69 -26.55
C ALA A 57 -2.88 3.96 -27.05
N ALA A 58 -3.69 3.41 -26.13
CA ALA A 58 -4.93 2.72 -26.48
C ALA A 58 -5.94 3.68 -27.13
N ARG A 59 -6.05 4.92 -26.64
CA ARG A 59 -6.92 5.95 -27.21
C ARG A 59 -6.48 6.39 -28.59
N ALA A 60 -5.17 6.55 -28.81
CA ALA A 60 -4.62 6.88 -30.13
C ALA A 60 -4.87 5.77 -31.16
N ALA A 61 -4.82 4.50 -30.74
CA ALA A 61 -5.09 3.36 -31.61
C ALA A 61 -6.58 3.13 -31.93
N ASN A 62 -7.50 3.71 -31.16
CA ASN A 62 -8.95 3.46 -31.27
C ASN A 62 -9.75 4.78 -31.36
N PRO A 63 -9.56 5.58 -32.43
CA PRO A 63 -10.18 6.91 -32.54
C PRO A 63 -11.70 6.88 -32.79
N SER A 64 -12.26 5.75 -33.23
CA SER A 64 -13.68 5.58 -33.51
C SER A 64 -14.52 5.19 -32.29
N VAL A 65 -13.89 4.89 -31.15
CA VAL A 65 -14.58 4.52 -29.91
C VAL A 65 -15.21 5.76 -29.28
N ASP A 66 -16.48 5.63 -28.88
CA ASP A 66 -17.23 6.74 -28.31
C ASP A 66 -16.73 7.17 -26.91
N GLN A 67 -17.10 8.40 -26.52
CA GLN A 67 -16.64 9.00 -25.27
C GLN A 67 -17.21 8.28 -24.03
N SER A 68 -18.43 7.75 -24.10
CA SER A 68 -19.05 6.97 -23.01
C SER A 68 -18.28 5.70 -22.69
N THR A 69 -17.80 5.00 -23.73
CA THR A 69 -16.94 3.82 -23.57
C THR A 69 -15.62 4.21 -22.94
N TRP A 70 -14.99 5.32 -23.39
CA TRP A 70 -13.76 5.82 -22.77
C TRP A 70 -13.93 6.24 -21.31
N GLU A 71 -15.08 6.76 -20.92
CA GLU A 71 -15.40 7.05 -19.53
C GLU A 71 -15.49 5.79 -18.67
N GLN A 72 -16.10 4.74 -19.19
CA GLN A 72 -16.11 3.45 -18.52
C GLN A 72 -14.71 2.86 -18.40
N VAL A 73 -13.94 2.83 -19.49
CA VAL A 73 -12.55 2.34 -19.50
C VAL A 73 -11.68 3.11 -18.50
N ARG A 74 -11.85 4.43 -18.36
CA ARG A 74 -11.14 5.24 -17.35
C ARG A 74 -11.47 4.79 -15.92
N ARG A 75 -12.75 4.59 -15.60
CA ARG A 75 -13.17 4.12 -14.26
C ARG A 75 -12.62 2.74 -13.95
N GLU A 76 -12.69 1.81 -14.89
CA GLU A 76 -12.17 0.45 -14.74
C GLU A 76 -10.65 0.45 -14.58
N THR A 77 -9.94 1.25 -15.37
CA THR A 77 -8.48 1.42 -15.25
C THR A 77 -8.11 2.00 -13.89
N ALA A 78 -8.84 3.00 -13.40
CA ALA A 78 -8.62 3.59 -12.09
C ALA A 78 -8.85 2.57 -10.95
N ALA A 79 -9.88 1.73 -11.06
CA ALA A 79 -10.14 0.66 -10.12
C ALA A 79 -9.02 -0.40 -10.14
N ALA A 80 -8.55 -0.81 -11.33
CA ALA A 80 -7.45 -1.75 -11.48
C ALA A 80 -6.15 -1.19 -10.87
N LEU A 81 -5.81 0.06 -11.18
CA LEU A 81 -4.63 0.73 -10.61
C LEU A 81 -4.76 0.89 -9.09
N THR A 82 -5.95 1.14 -8.57
CA THR A 82 -6.19 1.16 -7.12
C THR A 82 -5.95 -0.21 -6.53
N SER A 83 -6.53 -1.27 -7.08
CA SER A 83 -6.38 -2.65 -6.61
C SER A 83 -4.91 -3.08 -6.55
N ILE A 84 -4.13 -2.75 -7.59
CA ILE A 84 -2.69 -3.07 -7.65
C ILE A 84 -1.90 -2.37 -6.52
N ASN A 85 -2.31 -1.16 -6.12
CA ASN A 85 -1.56 -0.35 -5.16
C ASN A 85 -2.03 -0.54 -3.71
N SER A 86 -3.33 -0.77 -3.48
CA SER A 86 -3.91 -0.79 -2.13
C SER A 86 -4.77 -2.03 -1.81
N GLY A 87 -4.98 -2.93 -2.78
CA GLY A 87 -5.66 -4.21 -2.55
C GLY A 87 -4.89 -5.16 -1.64
N SER A 88 -5.53 -6.23 -1.16
CA SER A 88 -4.94 -7.19 -0.22
C SER A 88 -3.65 -7.85 -0.71
N GLU A 89 -3.53 -8.03 -2.03
CA GLU A 89 -2.33 -8.59 -2.67
C GLU A 89 -1.34 -7.51 -3.14
N SER A 90 -1.57 -6.24 -2.79
CA SER A 90 -0.66 -5.19 -3.22
C SER A 90 0.71 -5.34 -2.53
N PRO A 91 1.82 -4.99 -3.19
CA PRO A 91 3.14 -5.00 -2.57
C PRO A 91 3.19 -4.19 -1.27
N PHE A 92 2.41 -3.10 -1.18
CA PHE A 92 2.30 -2.30 0.04
C PHE A 92 1.72 -3.12 1.20
N VAL A 93 0.60 -3.81 0.98
CA VAL A 93 -0.06 -4.61 2.02
C VAL A 93 0.79 -5.79 2.42
N LEU A 94 1.34 -6.51 1.45
CA LEU A 94 2.19 -7.67 1.71
C LEU A 94 3.45 -7.29 2.49
N GLN A 95 4.06 -6.13 2.21
CA GLN A 95 5.21 -5.63 2.97
C GLN A 95 4.84 -5.30 4.42
N TYR A 96 3.69 -4.65 4.64
CA TYR A 96 3.22 -4.38 6.00
C TYR A 96 2.89 -5.67 6.75
N GLN A 97 2.18 -6.60 6.13
CA GLN A 97 1.86 -7.90 6.74
C GLN A 97 3.14 -8.65 7.12
N ALA A 98 4.14 -8.70 6.23
CA ALA A 98 5.42 -9.33 6.50
C ALA A 98 6.17 -8.65 7.67
N ALA A 99 6.14 -7.32 7.75
CA ALA A 99 6.76 -6.58 8.84
C ALA A 99 6.04 -6.80 10.18
N LEU A 100 4.70 -6.74 10.19
CA LEU A 100 3.86 -6.87 11.37
C LEU A 100 3.78 -8.31 11.89
N ALA A 101 4.05 -9.31 11.04
CA ALA A 101 4.09 -10.71 11.45
C ALA A 101 5.08 -10.99 12.60
N GLN A 102 6.12 -10.17 12.75
CA GLN A 102 7.13 -10.31 13.80
C GLN A 102 6.73 -9.72 15.15
N PHE A 103 5.64 -8.95 15.21
CA PHE A 103 5.21 -8.25 16.43
C PHE A 103 4.30 -9.16 17.26
N SER A 104 4.43 -9.13 18.58
CA SER A 104 3.45 -9.73 19.48
C SER A 104 2.09 -9.02 19.41
N ASP A 105 1.01 -9.66 19.84
CA ASP A 105 -0.33 -9.05 19.83
C ASP A 105 -0.39 -7.76 20.68
N LEU A 106 0.34 -7.73 21.79
CA LEU A 106 0.45 -6.53 22.63
C LEU A 106 1.17 -5.39 21.91
N GLU A 107 2.24 -5.69 21.17
CA GLU A 107 2.95 -4.68 20.38
C GLU A 107 2.10 -4.16 19.23
N LEU A 108 1.31 -5.02 18.58
CA LEU A 108 0.35 -4.61 17.55
C LEU A 108 -0.72 -3.68 18.13
N GLN A 109 -1.28 -3.99 19.31
CA GLN A 109 -2.26 -3.14 20.00
C GLN A 109 -1.66 -1.77 20.33
N ASN A 110 -0.47 -1.76 20.93
CA ASN A 110 0.24 -0.52 21.27
C ASN A 110 0.57 0.31 20.03
N LEU A 111 0.97 -0.33 18.93
CA LEU A 111 1.23 0.34 17.66
C LEU A 111 -0.04 0.96 17.08
N LEU A 112 -1.17 0.24 17.11
CA LEU A 112 -2.46 0.76 16.64
C LEU A 112 -2.89 1.98 17.46
N GLU A 113 -2.75 1.92 18.79
CA GLU A 113 -3.05 3.05 19.67
C GLU A 113 -2.16 4.27 19.36
N ALA A 114 -0.85 4.06 19.19
CA ALA A 114 0.07 5.11 18.80
C ALA A 114 -0.31 5.73 17.45
N LEU A 115 -0.67 4.92 16.45
CA LEU A 115 -1.09 5.39 15.12
C LEU A 115 -2.41 6.17 15.15
N ARG A 116 -3.26 5.94 16.16
CA ARG A 116 -4.51 6.69 16.40
C ARG A 116 -4.30 8.01 17.15
N ASN A 117 -3.06 8.34 17.52
CA ASN A 117 -2.77 9.63 18.14
C ASN A 117 -3.25 10.79 17.24
N PRO A 118 -4.10 11.71 17.74
CA PRO A 118 -4.69 12.79 16.93
C PRO A 118 -3.66 13.69 16.25
N LEU A 119 -2.49 13.91 16.87
CA LEU A 119 -1.40 14.70 16.28
C LEU A 119 -0.79 13.98 15.08
N LEU A 120 -0.62 12.66 15.16
CA LEU A 120 -0.11 11.85 14.04
C LEU A 120 -1.14 11.72 12.92
N VAL A 121 -2.44 11.63 13.25
CA VAL A 121 -3.52 11.72 12.25
C VAL A 121 -3.45 13.05 11.50
N LYS A 122 -3.45 14.17 12.22
CA LYS A 122 -3.40 15.52 11.65
C LYS A 122 -2.13 15.74 10.81
N LEU A 123 -0.98 15.25 11.29
CA LEU A 123 0.28 15.32 10.55
C LEU A 123 0.20 14.55 9.22
N ARG A 124 -0.32 13.31 9.23
CA ARG A 124 -0.44 12.50 8.01
C ARG A 124 -1.42 13.09 7.01
N GLU A 125 -2.53 13.64 7.48
CA GLU A 125 -3.48 14.36 6.62
C GLU A 125 -2.82 15.60 5.99
N ALA A 126 -2.06 16.36 6.78
CA ALA A 126 -1.30 17.50 6.27
C ALA A 126 -0.21 17.08 5.25
N LEU A 127 0.47 15.96 5.48
CA LEU A 127 1.44 15.43 4.52
C LEU A 127 0.78 14.95 3.22
N ARG A 128 -0.39 14.30 3.30
CA ARG A 128 -1.16 13.85 2.13
C ARG A 128 -1.68 15.03 1.31
N SER A 129 -2.25 16.04 1.95
CA SER A 129 -2.77 17.23 1.25
C SER A 129 -1.64 18.02 0.57
N ASN A 130 -0.44 17.99 1.15
CA ASN A 130 0.76 18.60 0.59
C ASN A 130 1.60 17.66 -0.28
N ALA A 131 1.16 16.44 -0.59
CA ALA A 131 1.93 15.49 -1.40
C ALA A 131 2.26 16.04 -2.81
N ASN A 132 1.38 16.90 -3.35
CA ASN A 132 1.63 17.63 -4.59
C ASN A 132 2.73 18.69 -4.45
N ILE A 133 2.89 19.31 -3.27
CA ILE A 133 4.02 20.19 -2.98
C ILE A 133 5.30 19.37 -2.94
N TYR A 134 5.28 18.21 -2.27
CA TYR A 134 6.46 17.34 -2.20
C TYR A 134 6.90 16.88 -3.60
N LYS A 135 5.98 16.43 -4.46
CA LYS A 135 6.31 16.12 -5.87
C LYS A 135 6.84 17.33 -6.63
N LYS A 136 6.24 18.51 -6.47
CA LYS A 136 6.66 19.73 -7.19
C LYS A 136 7.99 20.30 -6.69
N THR A 137 8.33 20.12 -5.42
CA THR A 137 9.57 20.63 -4.82
C THR A 137 10.72 19.63 -4.91
N PHE A 138 10.43 18.33 -4.84
CA PHE A 138 11.46 17.28 -4.81
C PHE A 138 11.91 16.83 -6.20
N MET A 139 11.02 16.77 -7.21
CA MET A 139 11.43 16.38 -8.58
C MET A 139 12.48 17.32 -9.20
N PRO A 140 12.37 18.66 -9.04
CA PRO A 140 13.43 19.56 -9.47
C PRO A 140 14.76 19.31 -8.74
N ASN A 141 14.72 18.89 -7.48
CA ASN A 141 15.93 18.57 -6.71
C ASN A 141 16.58 17.26 -7.18
N VAL A 142 15.81 16.25 -7.60
CA VAL A 142 16.35 15.02 -8.20
C VAL A 142 17.01 15.30 -9.54
N LEU A 143 16.40 16.15 -10.38
CA LEU A 143 17.01 16.62 -11.63
C LEU A 143 18.28 17.44 -11.38
N ARG A 144 18.29 18.26 -10.32
CA ARG A 144 19.49 18.98 -9.89
C ARG A 144 20.59 18.04 -9.43
N ILE A 145 20.25 16.98 -8.69
CA ILE A 145 21.22 15.94 -8.28
C ILE A 145 21.81 15.22 -9.50
N ASN A 146 21.02 14.88 -10.52
CA ASN A 146 21.56 14.31 -11.77
C ASN A 146 22.53 15.28 -12.47
N SER A 147 22.22 16.57 -12.49
CA SER A 147 23.12 17.61 -13.01
C SER A 147 24.41 17.70 -12.20
N ASP A 148 24.31 17.71 -10.87
CA ASP A 148 25.46 17.80 -9.95
C ASP A 148 26.36 16.56 -10.07
N VAL A 149 25.76 15.36 -10.17
CA VAL A 149 26.48 14.09 -10.40
C VAL A 149 27.19 14.12 -11.75
N ASN A 150 26.53 14.55 -12.82
CA ASN A 150 27.15 14.68 -14.14
C ASN A 150 28.30 15.70 -14.13
N GLN A 151 28.18 16.79 -13.39
CA GLN A 151 29.26 17.78 -13.24
C GLN A 151 30.45 17.21 -12.44
N ILE A 152 30.20 16.46 -11.38
CA ILE A 152 31.24 15.74 -10.63
C ILE A 152 31.96 14.73 -11.54
N LEU A 153 31.22 13.93 -12.29
CA LEU A 153 31.79 12.96 -13.24
C LEU A 153 32.69 13.67 -14.26
N GLN A 154 32.24 14.80 -14.83
CA GLN A 154 33.05 15.60 -15.76
C GLN A 154 34.33 16.16 -15.11
N ASN A 155 34.25 16.68 -13.88
CA ASN A 155 35.43 17.16 -13.13
C ASN A 155 36.47 16.05 -12.89
N HIS A 156 36.04 14.79 -12.88
CA HIS A 156 36.89 13.61 -12.75
C HIS A 156 37.19 12.90 -14.10
N SER A 157 36.90 13.54 -15.24
CA SER A 157 37.08 12.96 -16.59
C SER A 157 36.29 11.68 -16.86
N LEU A 158 35.19 11.47 -16.13
CA LEU A 158 34.26 10.36 -16.29
C LEU A 158 33.07 10.75 -17.17
N LYS A 159 32.49 9.77 -17.88
CA LYS A 159 31.34 10.01 -18.77
C LYS A 159 30.05 10.23 -17.96
N PRO A 160 29.19 11.18 -18.36
CA PRO A 160 27.91 11.43 -17.71
C PRO A 160 26.94 10.25 -17.88
N THR A 161 26.00 10.08 -16.95
CA THR A 161 25.08 8.94 -16.88
C THR A 161 23.79 9.12 -17.70
N GLY A 162 23.65 10.22 -18.44
CA GLY A 162 22.45 10.58 -19.21
C GLY A 162 21.48 11.50 -18.45
N PRO A 163 20.34 11.87 -19.05
CA PRO A 163 19.27 12.63 -18.39
C PRO A 163 18.59 11.83 -17.26
#